data_AF-A0A260YVH1-F1
#
_entry.id   AF-A0A260YVH1-F1
#
_cell.length_a   1.000
_cell.length_b   1.000
_cell.length_c   1.000
_cell.angle_alpha   90.00
_cell.angle_beta   90.00
_cell.angle_gamma   90.00
#
_symmetry.space_group_name_H-M   'P 1'
#
loop_
_entity.id
_entity.type
_entity.pdbx_description
1 polymer ?
#
loop_
_entity_poly.entity_id
_entity_poly.type
_entity_poly.pdbx_seq_one_letter_code
_entity_poly.pdbx_strand_id
1 'polypeptide(L)'
;MYHSIHIIQFISFLVSQFTNAVLLYLIYTKTQKTFGQYRYLMAAFSIYAIIYNYVDLLAEPLVLIEEQIPNVLVRLEGPKLSLIFIPPFLLSVTWFLFCLFGLEMSSEKQQILKIPLEEKYAEDSFRATFVSEGSMSHRTKELNRQLFITLSLQTLLPFLLMYIPVGLLFFLPLFEANIGFLGPTAAASTASYPAIEPLIAIFCITTFRKSLICYKRDGKVSSTAAISTA
;
A
#
# COMPACT_ATOMS: atom_id res chain seq x y z
N MET A 1 -14.51 -25.17 7.20
CA MET A 1 -13.27 -24.50 6.76
C MET A 1 -13.53 -23.59 5.57
N TYR A 2 -13.96 -24.11 4.41
CA TYR A 2 -14.22 -23.28 3.20
C TYR A 2 -15.22 -22.14 3.40
N HIS A 3 -16.33 -22.38 4.11
CA HIS A 3 -17.29 -21.32 4.45
C HIS A 3 -16.65 -20.15 5.23
N SER A 4 -15.72 -20.43 6.14
CA SER A 4 -14.99 -19.41 6.90
C SER A 4 -14.05 -18.59 6.01
N ILE A 5 -13.50 -19.20 4.95
CA ILE A 5 -12.59 -18.52 4.01
C ILE A 5 -13.37 -17.53 3.15
N HIS A 6 -14.52 -17.94 2.60
CA HIS A 6 -15.39 -17.03 1.83
C HIS A 6 -15.88 -15.84 2.68
N ILE A 7 -16.16 -16.06 3.97
CA ILE A 7 -16.46 -14.96 4.90
C ILE A 7 -15.26 -14.01 5.04
N ILE A 8 -14.05 -14.55 5.22
CA ILE A 8 -12.82 -13.74 5.32
C ILE A 8 -12.58 -12.96 4.03
N GLN A 9 -12.76 -13.57 2.86
CA GLN A 9 -12.60 -12.93 1.55
C GLN A 9 -13.60 -11.79 1.38
N PHE A 10 -14.88 -12.04 1.68
CA PHE A 10 -15.92 -11.03 1.58
C PHE A 10 -15.69 -9.86 2.54
N ILE A 11 -15.32 -10.12 3.79
CA ILE A 11 -14.98 -9.08 4.76
C ILE A 11 -13.76 -8.29 4.27
N SER A 12 -12.72 -8.97 3.80
CA SER A 12 -11.48 -8.32 3.33
C SER A 12 -11.74 -7.46 2.10
N PHE A 13 -12.61 -7.90 1.19
CA PHE A 13 -13.10 -7.11 0.06
C PHE A 13 -13.75 -5.81 0.55
N LEU A 14 -14.75 -5.90 1.43
CA LEU A 14 -15.46 -4.73 1.95
C LEU A 14 -14.52 -3.75 2.67
N VAL A 15 -13.65 -4.27 3.53
CA VAL A 15 -12.66 -3.47 4.26
C VAL A 15 -11.73 -2.78 3.26
N SER A 16 -11.22 -3.51 2.26
CA SER A 16 -10.30 -2.95 1.28
C SER A 16 -10.92 -1.83 0.46
N GLN A 17 -12.17 -1.97 0.01
CA GLN A 17 -12.87 -0.89 -0.70
C GLN A 17 -12.96 0.36 0.18
N PHE A 18 -13.35 0.19 1.44
CA PHE A 18 -13.46 1.29 2.38
C PHE A 18 -12.10 1.96 2.65
N THR A 19 -11.07 1.19 2.99
CA THR A 19 -9.75 1.73 3.38
C THR A 19 -9.03 2.38 2.20
N ASN A 20 -9.10 1.81 1.00
CA ASN A 20 -8.50 2.41 -0.19
C ASN A 20 -9.25 3.68 -0.62
N ALA A 21 -10.58 3.74 -0.49
CA ALA A 21 -11.35 4.96 -0.74
C ALA A 21 -10.98 6.08 0.25
N VAL A 22 -10.84 5.75 1.54
CA VAL A 22 -10.38 6.70 2.57
C VAL A 22 -8.97 7.20 2.26
N LEU A 23 -8.05 6.32 1.88
CA LEU A 23 -6.68 6.71 1.53
C LEU A 23 -6.67 7.64 0.30
N LEU A 24 -7.42 7.32 -0.76
CA LEU A 24 -7.54 8.18 -1.94
C LEU A 24 -8.12 9.56 -1.59
N TYR A 25 -9.13 9.61 -0.74
CA TYR A 25 -9.69 10.87 -0.24
C TYR A 25 -8.65 11.71 0.52
N LEU A 26 -7.88 11.07 1.41
CA LEU A 26 -6.81 11.74 2.16
C LEU A 26 -5.67 12.21 1.25
N ILE A 27 -5.32 11.43 0.24
CA ILE A 27 -4.36 11.83 -0.78
C ILE A 27 -4.88 13.07 -1.50
N TYR A 28 -6.11 13.03 -2.01
CA TYR A 28 -6.70 14.15 -2.75
C TYR A 28 -6.76 15.44 -1.92
N THR A 29 -7.17 15.35 -0.66
CA THR A 29 -7.43 16.53 0.18
C THR A 29 -6.20 17.05 0.94
N LYS A 30 -5.21 16.21 1.28
CA LYS A 30 -4.11 16.60 2.19
C LYS A 30 -2.73 16.66 1.55
N THR A 31 -2.57 16.31 0.26
CA THR A 31 -1.24 16.16 -0.37
C THR A 31 -0.87 17.19 -1.44
N GLN A 32 -1.74 18.17 -1.72
CA GLN A 32 -1.68 18.97 -2.96
C GLN A 32 -0.38 19.73 -3.25
N LYS A 33 0.46 20.08 -2.27
CA LYS A 33 1.74 20.78 -2.51
C LYS A 33 2.96 20.20 -1.79
N THR A 34 2.78 19.34 -0.79
CA THR A 34 3.89 18.92 0.10
C THR A 34 4.46 17.54 -0.23
N PHE A 35 3.74 16.70 -0.99
CA PHE A 35 4.08 15.28 -1.17
C PHE A 35 4.76 14.95 -2.52
N GLY A 36 4.85 15.91 -3.45
CA GLY A 36 5.53 15.70 -4.75
C GLY A 36 5.01 14.49 -5.53
N GLN A 37 5.92 13.75 -6.17
CA GLN A 37 5.59 12.58 -7.02
C GLN A 37 5.05 11.37 -6.23
N TYR A 38 5.41 11.24 -4.95
CA TYR A 38 4.98 10.12 -4.09
C TYR A 38 3.45 9.98 -3.98
N ARG A 39 2.71 11.09 -4.09
CA ARG A 39 1.23 11.06 -4.03
C ARG A 39 0.61 10.29 -5.19
N TYR A 40 1.20 10.40 -6.39
CA TYR A 40 0.69 9.72 -7.58
C TYR A 40 0.97 8.23 -7.49
N LEU A 41 2.14 7.87 -6.95
CA LEU A 41 2.51 6.48 -6.76
C LEU A 41 1.62 5.80 -5.70
N MET A 42 1.39 6.43 -4.54
CA MET A 42 0.45 5.92 -3.53
C MET A 42 -0.99 5.82 -4.05
N ALA A 43 -1.43 6.78 -4.88
CA ALA A 43 -2.74 6.74 -5.51
C ALA A 43 -2.84 5.60 -6.53
N ALA A 44 -1.81 5.40 -7.35
CA ALA A 44 -1.75 4.30 -8.31
C ALA A 44 -1.82 2.94 -7.63
N PHE A 45 -1.11 2.77 -6.51
CA PHE A 45 -1.18 1.56 -5.69
C PHE A 45 -2.58 1.31 -5.12
N SER A 46 -3.22 2.35 -4.57
CA SER A 46 -4.59 2.23 -4.06
C SER A 46 -5.61 1.87 -5.17
N ILE A 47 -5.44 2.44 -6.36
CA ILE A 47 -6.29 2.13 -7.53
C ILE A 47 -6.04 0.68 -7.99
N TYR A 48 -4.78 0.26 -8.05
CA TYR A 48 -4.40 -1.10 -8.39
C TYR A 48 -5.00 -2.11 -7.40
N ALA A 49 -4.92 -1.84 -6.09
CA ALA A 49 -5.52 -2.69 -5.06
C ALA A 49 -7.04 -2.81 -5.20
N ILE A 50 -7.73 -1.70 -5.52
CA ILE A 50 -9.18 -1.74 -5.80
C ILE A 50 -9.46 -2.64 -7.00
N ILE A 51 -8.77 -2.44 -8.13
CA ILE A 51 -8.95 -3.23 -9.36
C ILE A 51 -8.67 -4.71 -9.08
N TYR A 52 -7.58 -5.01 -8.38
CA TYR A 52 -7.19 -6.36 -8.01
C TYR A 52 -8.31 -7.09 -7.26
N ASN A 53 -8.93 -6.46 -6.24
CA ASN A 53 -10.02 -7.08 -5.49
C ASN A 53 -11.23 -7.43 -6.36
N TYR A 54 -11.54 -6.60 -7.36
CA TYR A 54 -12.62 -6.92 -8.30
C TYR A 54 -12.24 -8.08 -9.21
N VAL A 55 -10.99 -8.13 -9.69
CA VAL A 55 -10.48 -9.26 -10.46
C VAL A 55 -10.50 -10.54 -9.63
N ASP A 56 -10.09 -10.50 -8.37
CA ASP A 56 -10.08 -11.62 -7.44
C ASP A 56 -11.51 -12.15 -7.17
N LEU A 57 -12.46 -11.24 -6.88
CA LEU A 57 -13.87 -11.58 -6.69
C LEU A 57 -14.51 -12.20 -7.95
N LEU A 58 -14.14 -11.72 -9.15
CA LEU A 58 -14.64 -12.28 -10.40
C LEU A 58 -14.00 -13.64 -10.72
N ALA A 59 -12.74 -13.86 -10.34
CA ALA A 59 -12.03 -15.10 -10.56
C ALA A 59 -12.54 -16.24 -9.65
N GLU A 60 -13.05 -15.91 -8.46
CA GLU A 60 -13.54 -16.87 -7.46
C GLU A 60 -14.62 -17.85 -7.98
N PRO A 61 -15.71 -17.42 -8.65
CA PRO A 61 -16.68 -18.34 -9.25
C PRO A 61 -16.15 -19.03 -10.51
N LEU A 62 -15.25 -18.40 -11.28
CA LEU A 62 -14.64 -18.97 -12.48
C LEU A 62 -13.81 -20.21 -12.15
N VAL A 63 -13.08 -20.17 -11.02
CA VAL A 63 -12.29 -21.29 -10.49
C VAL A 63 -13.16 -22.47 -10.04
N LEU A 64 -14.39 -22.23 -9.57
CA LEU A 64 -15.35 -23.28 -9.20
C LEU A 64 -16.05 -23.91 -10.41
N ILE A 65 -16.17 -23.16 -11.53
CA ILE A 65 -16.78 -23.63 -12.78
C ILE A 65 -15.76 -24.40 -13.63
N GLU A 66 -14.45 -24.11 -13.50
CA GLU A 66 -13.39 -24.93 -14.06
C GLU A 66 -12.99 -26.09 -13.13
N GLU A 67 -13.66 -27.23 -13.25
CA GLU A 67 -13.10 -28.55 -12.89
C GLU A 67 -11.79 -28.90 -13.67
N GLN A 68 -11.18 -27.96 -14.38
CA GLN A 68 -10.01 -28.11 -15.23
C GLN A 68 -8.68 -27.70 -14.57
N ILE A 69 -8.68 -27.12 -13.36
CA ILE A 69 -7.45 -26.90 -12.58
C ILE A 69 -6.58 -28.17 -12.45
N PRO A 70 -7.14 -29.37 -12.18
CA PRO A 70 -6.33 -30.59 -12.23
C PRO A 70 -5.71 -30.81 -13.62
N ASN A 71 -6.41 -30.51 -14.72
CA ASN A 71 -5.87 -30.67 -16.07
C ASN A 71 -4.77 -29.65 -16.43
N VAL A 72 -4.82 -28.42 -15.91
CA VAL A 72 -3.75 -27.40 -16.11
C VAL A 72 -2.54 -27.70 -15.23
N LEU A 73 -2.75 -28.11 -13.97
CA LEU A 73 -1.67 -28.53 -13.06
C LEU A 73 -0.99 -29.81 -13.52
N VAL A 74 -1.74 -30.79 -14.05
CA VAL A 74 -1.20 -32.01 -14.69
C VAL A 74 -0.43 -31.69 -15.97
N ARG A 75 -0.82 -30.64 -16.72
CA ARG A 75 -0.07 -30.16 -17.90
C ARG A 75 1.18 -29.35 -17.53
N LEU A 76 1.24 -28.86 -16.30
CA LEU A 76 2.35 -28.13 -15.68
C LEU A 76 3.15 -29.04 -14.72
N GLU A 77 3.40 -30.29 -15.11
CA GLU A 77 4.29 -31.16 -14.34
C GLU A 77 5.77 -30.77 -14.55
N GLY A 78 6.53 -30.74 -13.44
CA GLY A 78 7.99 -30.62 -13.44
C GLY A 78 8.55 -29.19 -13.58
N PRO A 79 9.74 -29.01 -14.18
CA PRO A 79 10.49 -27.74 -14.19
C PRO A 79 9.85 -26.61 -15.01
N LYS A 80 8.73 -26.87 -15.68
CA LYS A 80 7.95 -25.83 -16.39
C LYS A 80 7.13 -24.98 -15.42
N LEU A 81 6.72 -25.56 -14.28
CA LEU A 81 6.02 -24.82 -13.22
C LEU A 81 6.94 -23.76 -12.59
N SER A 82 8.21 -24.09 -12.36
CA SER A 82 9.18 -23.11 -11.85
C SER A 82 9.44 -21.95 -12.83
N LEU A 83 9.28 -22.17 -14.14
CA LEU A 83 9.40 -21.14 -15.17
C LEU A 83 8.34 -20.03 -15.03
N ILE A 84 7.14 -20.34 -14.49
CA ILE A 84 6.06 -19.36 -14.26
C ILE A 84 6.43 -18.37 -13.15
N PHE A 85 7.25 -18.79 -12.18
CA PHE A 85 7.68 -17.94 -11.08
C PHE A 85 8.87 -17.04 -11.43
N ILE A 86 9.60 -17.31 -12.53
CA ILE A 86 10.78 -16.52 -12.93
C ILE A 86 10.41 -15.06 -13.27
N PRO A 87 9.41 -14.77 -14.13
CA PRO A 87 9.07 -13.38 -14.45
C PRO A 87 8.59 -12.56 -13.24
N PRO A 88 7.67 -13.05 -12.38
CA PRO A 88 7.28 -12.34 -11.15
C PRO A 88 8.45 -12.13 -10.19
N PHE A 89 9.34 -13.12 -10.05
CA PHE A 89 10.52 -13.01 -9.20
C PHE A 89 11.49 -11.93 -9.71
N LEU A 90 11.81 -11.94 -11.01
CA LEU A 90 12.68 -10.92 -11.62
C LEU A 90 12.07 -9.52 -11.52
N LEU A 91 10.76 -9.40 -11.74
CA LEU A 91 10.04 -8.14 -11.57
C LEU A 91 10.09 -7.66 -10.11
N SER A 92 9.89 -8.57 -9.15
CA SER A 92 9.97 -8.26 -7.71
C SER A 92 11.36 -7.83 -7.29
N VAL A 93 12.42 -8.50 -7.76
CA VAL A 93 13.82 -8.13 -7.45
C VAL A 93 14.15 -6.78 -8.08
N THR A 94 13.78 -6.57 -9.34
CA THR A 94 14.02 -5.29 -10.04
C THR A 94 13.28 -4.14 -9.35
N TRP A 95 12.02 -4.37 -8.97
CA TRP A 95 11.22 -3.39 -8.22
C TRP A 95 11.79 -3.11 -6.83
N PHE A 96 12.26 -4.14 -6.13
CA PHE A 96 12.90 -3.99 -4.82
C PHE A 96 14.21 -3.22 -4.91
N LEU A 97 15.04 -3.48 -5.93
CA LEU A 97 16.26 -2.71 -6.19
C LEU A 97 15.93 -1.26 -6.59
N PHE A 98 14.87 -1.03 -7.36
CA PHE A 98 14.36 0.32 -7.63
C PHE A 98 13.88 1.03 -6.35
N CYS A 99 13.26 0.31 -5.42
CA CYS A 99 12.87 0.87 -4.13
C CYS A 99 14.04 1.13 -3.20
N LEU A 100 15.06 0.26 -3.22
CA LEU A 100 16.29 0.48 -2.47
C LEU A 100 17.10 1.65 -3.04
N PHE A 101 17.38 1.67 -4.35
CA PHE A 101 18.27 2.68 -4.95
C PHE A 101 17.56 3.91 -5.51
N GLY A 102 16.37 3.76 -6.09
CA GLY A 102 15.65 4.83 -6.79
C GLY A 102 14.88 5.76 -5.85
N LEU A 103 14.37 5.21 -4.75
CA LEU A 103 13.54 5.91 -3.77
C LEU A 103 14.34 6.34 -2.51
N GLU A 104 15.52 5.79 -2.25
CA GLU A 104 16.41 6.27 -1.19
C GLU A 104 16.85 7.71 -1.51
N MET A 105 16.69 8.61 -0.52
CA MET A 105 16.99 10.02 -0.69
C MET A 105 18.50 10.24 -0.66
N SER A 106 19.15 10.03 -1.81
CA SER A 106 20.54 10.41 -2.04
C SER A 106 20.75 11.90 -1.73
N SER A 107 21.88 12.21 -1.10
CA SER A 107 22.32 13.55 -0.69
C SER A 107 22.26 14.58 -1.82
N GLU A 108 22.46 14.16 -3.08
CA GLU A 108 22.44 15.01 -4.27
C GLU A 108 21.02 15.54 -4.60
N LYS A 109 19.99 14.68 -4.48
CA LYS A 109 18.60 15.10 -4.72
C LYS A 109 18.13 16.13 -3.68
N GLN A 110 18.71 16.13 -2.48
CA GLN A 110 18.44 17.14 -1.45
C GLN A 110 19.02 18.52 -1.82
N GLN A 111 20.16 18.57 -2.52
CA GLN A 111 20.77 19.83 -2.99
C GLN A 111 20.03 20.42 -4.20
N ILE A 112 19.63 19.59 -5.16
CA ILE A 112 18.94 20.04 -6.39
C ILE A 112 17.57 20.68 -6.08
N LEU A 113 16.86 20.20 -5.05
CA LEU A 113 15.57 20.75 -4.64
C LEU A 113 15.69 22.17 -4.02
N LYS A 114 16.89 22.57 -3.57
CA LYS A 114 17.12 23.85 -2.89
C LYS A 114 16.97 25.05 -3.83
N ILE A 115 17.33 24.89 -5.11
CA ILE A 115 17.41 25.97 -6.10
C ILE A 115 16.02 26.59 -6.43
N PRO A 116 14.99 25.82 -6.86
CA PRO A 116 13.67 26.38 -7.16
C PRO A 116 12.88 26.84 -5.92
N LEU A 117 13.34 26.48 -4.72
CA LEU A 117 12.76 26.94 -3.45
C LEU A 117 13.24 28.35 -3.10
N GLU A 118 14.49 28.70 -3.41
CA GLU A 118 15.00 30.06 -3.19
C GLU A 118 14.32 31.07 -4.11
N GLU A 119 14.08 30.71 -5.38
CA GLU A 119 13.39 31.56 -6.36
C GLU A 119 11.92 31.85 -5.99
N LYS A 120 11.21 30.86 -5.42
CA LYS A 120 9.78 30.97 -5.09
C LYS A 120 9.50 31.63 -3.74
N TYR A 121 10.48 31.67 -2.83
CA TYR A 121 10.33 32.18 -1.46
C TYR A 121 11.15 33.46 -1.18
N ALA A 122 11.98 33.92 -2.11
CA ALA A 122 12.70 35.19 -2.01
C ALA A 122 11.76 36.41 -1.87
N GLU A 123 10.53 36.32 -2.38
CA GLU A 123 9.55 37.41 -2.31
C GLU A 123 8.93 37.58 -0.90
N ASP A 124 8.80 36.49 -0.14
CA ASP A 124 8.25 36.47 1.23
C ASP A 124 9.32 36.66 2.33
N SER A 125 10.57 36.85 1.93
CA SER A 125 11.80 36.68 2.72
C SER A 125 11.87 37.53 4.00
N PHE A 126 11.27 38.72 4.03
CA PHE A 126 11.42 39.64 5.17
C PHE A 126 10.83 39.12 6.50
N ARG A 127 9.81 38.26 6.48
CA ARG A 127 9.18 37.73 7.72
C ARG A 127 9.78 36.40 8.18
N ALA A 128 10.52 35.71 7.32
CA ALA A 128 11.14 34.42 7.60
C ALA A 128 12.52 34.55 8.28
N THR A 129 13.20 35.68 8.06
CA THR A 129 14.58 35.93 8.55
C THR A 129 14.72 35.87 10.07
N PHE A 130 13.64 36.11 10.84
CA PHE A 130 13.70 36.12 12.30
C PHE A 130 13.55 34.73 12.98
N VAL A 131 13.26 33.66 12.24
CA VAL A 131 12.90 32.35 12.85
C VAL A 131 13.84 31.19 12.53
N SER A 132 14.69 31.19 11.50
CA SER A 132 15.45 29.96 11.21
C SER A 132 16.68 30.16 10.32
N GLU A 133 17.82 30.52 10.92
CA GLU A 133 19.13 30.22 10.34
C GLU A 133 19.30 28.70 10.18
N GLY A 134 19.46 28.21 8.94
CA GLY A 134 20.26 27.01 8.67
C GLY A 134 19.58 25.69 8.28
N SER A 135 18.26 25.54 8.24
CA SER A 135 17.64 24.23 7.96
C SER A 135 16.53 24.33 6.91
N MET A 136 16.69 23.61 5.79
CA MET A 136 15.52 23.15 5.03
C MET A 136 14.49 22.61 6.03
N SER A 137 13.30 23.24 6.10
CA SER A 137 12.31 23.01 7.16
C SER A 137 12.27 21.53 7.56
N HIS A 138 12.66 21.21 8.81
CA HIS A 138 12.69 19.85 9.37
C HIS A 138 11.44 19.03 9.00
N ARG A 139 10.31 19.72 8.84
CA ARG A 139 9.02 19.18 8.43
C ARG A 139 9.02 18.53 7.05
N THR A 140 9.70 19.09 6.05
CA THR A 140 9.73 18.55 4.67
C THR A 140 10.61 17.32 4.57
N LYS A 141 11.77 17.31 5.24
CA LYS A 141 12.65 16.13 5.31
C LYS A 141 11.96 14.96 6.01
N GLU A 142 11.31 15.23 7.13
CA GLU A 142 10.58 14.21 7.88
C GLU A 142 9.38 13.66 7.08
N LEU A 143 8.68 14.51 6.34
CA LEU A 143 7.58 14.06 5.49
C LEU A 143 8.05 13.12 4.37
N ASN A 144 9.12 13.49 3.66
CA ASN A 144 9.70 12.64 2.62
C ASN A 144 10.21 11.31 3.20
N ARG A 145 10.80 11.33 4.40
CA ARG A 145 11.21 10.10 5.11
C ARG A 145 10.02 9.19 5.42
N GLN A 146 8.92 9.76 5.93
CA GLN A 146 7.70 8.99 6.21
C GLN A 146 7.11 8.38 4.94
N LEU A 147 7.08 9.14 3.85
CA LEU A 147 6.58 8.69 2.55
C LEU A 147 7.43 7.55 1.97
N PHE A 148 8.74 7.70 2.03
CA PHE A 148 9.68 6.66 1.59
C PHE A 148 9.47 5.36 2.38
N ILE A 149 9.51 5.43 3.72
CA ILE A 149 9.32 4.25 4.57
C ILE A 149 7.96 3.59 4.31
N THR A 150 6.90 4.40 4.17
CA THR A 150 5.56 3.91 3.86
C THR A 150 5.55 3.12 2.56
N LEU A 151 6.14 3.67 1.52
CA LEU A 151 6.19 3.06 0.20
C LEU A 151 7.02 1.78 0.22
N SER A 152 8.16 1.77 0.92
CA SER A 152 8.96 0.55 1.11
C SER A 152 8.16 -0.55 1.82
N LEU A 153 7.44 -0.20 2.89
CA LEU A 153 6.59 -1.16 3.61
C LEU A 153 5.43 -1.67 2.74
N GLN A 154 4.81 -0.81 1.95
CA GLN A 154 3.78 -1.21 0.98
C GLN A 154 4.32 -2.20 -0.03
N THR A 155 5.57 -2.03 -0.50
CA THR A 155 6.18 -2.95 -1.48
C THR A 155 6.65 -4.27 -0.86
N LEU A 156 6.98 -4.29 0.43
CA LEU A 156 7.35 -5.50 1.14
C LEU A 156 6.12 -6.36 1.51
N LEU A 157 4.95 -5.74 1.63
CA LEU A 157 3.74 -6.42 2.08
C LEU A 157 3.27 -7.56 1.14
N PRO A 158 3.16 -7.37 -0.19
CA PRO A 158 2.83 -8.47 -1.12
C PRO A 158 3.83 -9.62 -1.06
N PHE A 159 5.10 -9.33 -0.80
CA PHE A 159 6.10 -10.39 -0.65
C PHE A 159 5.78 -11.31 0.54
N LEU A 160 5.47 -10.71 1.70
CA LEU A 160 5.19 -11.46 2.91
C LEU A 160 3.83 -12.15 2.89
N LEU A 161 2.77 -11.42 2.50
CA LEU A 161 1.39 -11.89 2.61
C LEU A 161 0.88 -12.60 1.35
N MET A 162 1.49 -12.38 0.18
CA MET A 162 1.04 -13.01 -1.06
C MET A 162 2.05 -14.02 -1.57
N TYR A 163 3.32 -13.63 -1.74
CA TYR A 163 4.31 -14.49 -2.40
C TYR A 163 4.81 -15.64 -1.53
N ILE A 164 5.04 -15.45 -0.23
CA ILE A 164 5.44 -16.55 0.67
C ILE A 164 4.37 -17.66 0.75
N PRO A 165 3.11 -17.38 1.14
CA PRO A 165 2.13 -18.44 1.33
C PRO A 165 1.75 -19.13 0.01
N VAL A 166 1.66 -18.39 -1.10
CA VAL A 166 1.44 -18.97 -2.43
C VAL A 166 2.66 -19.76 -2.89
N GLY A 167 3.87 -19.23 -2.70
CA GLY A 167 5.12 -19.92 -3.05
C GLY A 167 5.28 -21.25 -2.31
N LEU A 168 4.96 -21.29 -1.02
CA LEU A 168 4.96 -22.52 -0.23
C LEU A 168 3.92 -23.54 -0.72
N LEU A 169 2.73 -23.07 -1.13
CA LEU A 169 1.69 -23.92 -1.71
C LEU A 169 2.16 -24.67 -2.95
N PHE A 170 3.00 -24.04 -3.79
CA PHE A 170 3.56 -24.68 -4.99
C PHE A 170 4.87 -25.44 -4.73
N PHE A 171 5.66 -25.03 -3.73
CA PHE A 171 6.95 -25.64 -3.44
C PHE A 171 6.83 -26.94 -2.62
N LEU A 172 5.92 -27.01 -1.65
CA LEU A 172 5.78 -28.15 -0.75
C LEU A 172 5.25 -29.44 -1.40
N PRO A 173 4.37 -29.42 -2.42
CA PRO A 173 4.02 -30.60 -3.20
C PRO A 173 5.22 -31.33 -3.81
N LEU A 174 6.34 -30.62 -4.08
CA LEU A 174 7.57 -31.24 -4.60
C LEU A 174 8.29 -32.15 -3.59
N PHE A 175 7.99 -32.00 -2.30
CA PHE A 175 8.54 -32.82 -1.22
C PHE A 175 7.52 -33.83 -0.66
N GLU A 176 6.40 -34.04 -1.38
CA GLU A 176 5.29 -34.89 -0.95
C GLU A 176 4.72 -34.50 0.44
N ALA A 177 4.88 -33.24 0.85
CA ALA A 177 4.40 -32.74 2.13
C ALA A 177 2.88 -32.44 2.10
N ASN A 178 2.19 -32.65 3.22
CA ASN A 178 0.75 -32.43 3.31
C ASN A 178 0.38 -30.93 3.16
N ILE A 179 -0.37 -30.62 2.10
CA ILE A 179 -0.79 -29.27 1.68
C ILE A 179 -2.16 -28.83 2.21
N GLY A 180 -2.85 -29.65 2.99
CA GLY A 180 -4.27 -29.44 3.33
C GLY A 180 -4.62 -28.09 3.97
N PHE A 181 -3.70 -27.46 4.71
CA PHE A 181 -3.93 -26.15 5.36
C PHE A 181 -3.40 -24.95 4.56
N LEU A 182 -2.50 -25.18 3.59
CA LEU A 182 -1.79 -24.11 2.87
C LEU A 182 -2.66 -23.45 1.82
N GLY A 183 -3.52 -24.22 1.13
CA GLY A 183 -4.53 -23.69 0.20
C GLY A 183 -5.39 -22.59 0.84
N PRO A 184 -6.11 -22.92 1.92
CA PRO A 184 -6.88 -21.94 2.70
C PRO A 184 -6.08 -20.74 3.19
N THR A 185 -4.84 -20.98 3.66
CA THR A 185 -3.98 -19.93 4.21
C THR A 185 -3.53 -18.96 3.13
N ALA A 186 -3.15 -19.48 1.96
CA ALA A 186 -2.78 -18.66 0.81
C ALA A 186 -3.95 -17.82 0.31
N ALA A 187 -5.14 -18.42 0.16
CA ALA A 187 -6.36 -17.71 -0.25
C ALA A 187 -6.77 -16.61 0.75
N ALA A 188 -6.69 -16.88 2.06
CA ALA A 188 -6.96 -15.87 3.08
C ALA A 188 -5.93 -14.74 3.05
N SER A 189 -4.65 -15.06 2.84
CA SER A 189 -3.58 -14.06 2.84
C SER A 189 -3.65 -13.15 1.61
N THR A 190 -3.94 -13.71 0.42
CA THR A 190 -4.13 -12.95 -0.83
C THR A 190 -5.36 -12.04 -0.75
N ALA A 191 -6.46 -12.50 -0.17
CA ALA A 191 -7.65 -11.67 -0.01
C ALA A 191 -7.46 -10.52 1.00
N SER A 192 -6.60 -10.71 2.01
CA SER A 192 -6.38 -9.73 3.08
C SER A 192 -5.39 -8.62 2.72
N TYR A 193 -4.40 -8.87 1.84
CA TYR A 193 -3.36 -7.88 1.53
C TYR A 193 -3.91 -6.52 1.05
N PRO A 194 -4.91 -6.46 0.15
CA PRO A 194 -5.42 -5.18 -0.37
C PRO A 194 -6.12 -4.35 0.70
N ALA A 195 -6.57 -4.98 1.79
CA ALA A 195 -7.15 -4.30 2.95
C ALA A 195 -6.06 -3.73 3.86
N ILE A 196 -4.94 -4.45 4.01
CA ILE A 196 -3.84 -4.06 4.90
C ILE A 196 -2.97 -2.96 4.28
N GLU A 197 -2.79 -2.97 2.96
CA GLU A 197 -1.96 -2.00 2.24
C GLU A 197 -2.32 -0.52 2.51
N PRO A 198 -3.57 -0.06 2.36
CA PRO A 198 -3.93 1.33 2.64
C PRO A 198 -3.85 1.66 4.13
N LEU A 199 -4.04 0.68 5.02
CA LEU A 199 -3.89 0.87 6.46
C LEU A 199 -2.45 1.20 6.82
N ILE A 200 -1.45 0.53 6.22
CA ILE A 200 -0.03 0.88 6.42
C ILE A 200 0.21 2.35 6.05
N ALA A 201 -0.28 2.81 4.90
CA ALA A 201 -0.10 4.20 4.50
C ALA A 201 -0.77 5.19 5.46
N ILE A 202 -1.99 4.90 5.90
CA ILE A 202 -2.69 5.73 6.87
C ILE A 202 -1.95 5.76 8.20
N PHE A 203 -1.41 4.63 8.69
CA PHE A 203 -0.70 4.55 9.97
C PHE A 203 0.70 5.14 9.94
N CYS A 204 1.45 4.99 8.85
CA CYS A 204 2.82 5.51 8.75
C CYS A 204 2.84 7.03 8.53
N ILE A 205 1.88 7.59 7.77
CA ILE A 205 1.87 9.02 7.43
C ILE A 205 1.15 9.82 8.52
N THR A 206 1.92 10.60 9.28
CA THR A 206 1.38 11.40 10.41
C THR A 206 0.30 12.41 9.98
N THR A 207 0.42 12.98 8.77
CA THR A 207 -0.58 13.90 8.21
C THR A 207 -1.95 13.24 8.02
N PHE A 208 -1.97 11.98 7.60
CA PHE A 208 -3.20 11.20 7.40
C PHE A 208 -3.84 10.86 8.74
N ARG A 209 -3.05 10.32 9.69
CA ARG A 209 -3.53 10.04 11.06
C ARG A 209 -4.12 11.27 11.75
N LYS A 210 -3.38 12.38 11.74
CA LYS A 210 -3.83 13.63 12.37
C LYS A 210 -5.08 14.18 11.71
N SER A 211 -5.20 14.08 10.38
CA SER A 211 -6.40 14.51 9.66
C SER A 211 -7.64 13.70 10.06
N LEU A 212 -7.51 12.37 10.20
CA LEU A 212 -8.61 11.51 10.65
C LEU A 212 -9.01 11.78 12.11
N ILE A 213 -8.03 12.03 12.98
CA ILE A 213 -8.28 12.34 14.40
C ILE A 213 -8.92 13.74 14.55
N CYS A 214 -8.42 14.76 13.83
CA CYS A 214 -8.98 16.11 13.90
C CYS A 214 -10.37 16.20 13.28
N TYR A 215 -10.64 15.49 12.19
CA TYR A 215 -11.99 15.40 11.62
C TYR A 215 -13.00 14.85 12.64
N LYS A 216 -12.61 13.83 13.42
CA LYS A 216 -13.44 13.32 14.53
C LYS A 216 -13.61 14.34 15.67
N ARG A 217 -12.70 15.30 15.84
CA ARG A 217 -12.79 16.32 16.90
C ARG A 217 -13.74 17.46 16.52
N ASP A 218 -13.71 17.92 15.27
CA ASP A 218 -14.63 18.97 14.80
C ASP A 218 -16.09 18.49 14.74
N GLY A 219 -16.32 17.20 14.47
CA GLY A 219 -17.65 16.58 14.57
C GLY A 219 -18.18 16.43 16.01
N LYS A 220 -17.32 16.54 17.04
CA LYS A 220 -17.70 16.42 18.45
C LYS A 220 -17.88 17.78 19.16
N VAL A 221 -17.32 18.85 18.61
CA VAL A 221 -17.45 20.22 19.17
C VAL A 221 -18.75 20.90 18.71
N SER A 222 -19.35 20.49 17.59
CA SER A 222 -20.58 21.11 17.09
C SER A 222 -21.86 20.73 17.86
N SER A 223 -21.88 19.65 18.65
CA SER A 223 -23.08 19.26 19.43
C SER A 223 -23.14 19.83 20.84
N THR A 224 -22.05 20.35 21.40
CA THR A 224 -22.06 20.91 22.77
C THR A 224 -22.25 22.43 22.80
N ALA A 225 -22.02 23.13 21.68
CA ALA A 225 -22.23 24.57 21.58
C ALA A 225 -23.71 24.98 21.40
N ALA A 226 -24.61 24.04 21.06
CA ALA A 226 -26.03 24.31 20.82
C ALA A 226 -26.91 24.28 22.09
N ILE A 227 -26.36 23.99 23.27
CA ILE A 227 -27.12 23.86 24.53
C ILE A 227 -26.92 25.08 25.47
N SER A 228 -26.04 26.03 25.14
CA SER A 228 -25.77 27.19 26.01
C SER A 228 -26.46 28.51 25.57
N THR A 229 -27.49 28.44 24.72
CA THR A 229 -28.35 29.58 24.40
C THR A 229 -29.81 29.13 24.36
N ALA A 230 -30.40 28.93 25.53
CA ALA A 230 -31.84 28.88 25.75
C ALA A 230 -32.15 29.47 27.13
#